data_AF-A0A7Y0P9E7-F1
#
_entry.id   AF-A0A7Y0P9E7-F1
#
_cell.length_a   1.000
_cell.length_b   1.000
_cell.length_c   1.000
_cell.angle_alpha   90.00
_cell.angle_beta   90.00
_cell.angle_gamma   90.00
#
_symmetry.space_group_name_H-M   'P 1'
#
loop_
_entity.id
_entity.type
_entity.pdbx_description
1 polymer ?
#
loop_
_entity_poly.entity_id
_entity_poly.type
_entity_poly.pdbx_seq_one_letter_code
_entity_poly.pdbx_strand_id
1 'polypeptide(L)'
;MMRRSLTATPGPARLRISLAAQQNGCASGATEVTSARAAIATAQAGLTAAAAADTAARTRYLAATQAVAGARKTMLRVQRQRPYRSARVAHAKSAVAIVTKTMITRRAQSGKATAALTAARTGLSIATTRLAGATSRWKTTCAAVKVTQQKLTGTAPTAELTARAAAISRDVVTQVRATFTTADATTVYGITVHRSVAFAFQRMIDDAKADGIVLSGGGFRTRQRQIELRKINGCPDISTAPASSCRVPTAIPGRSLHEIGLAVDITSGGKTLTAKSAGFAWLKAHADEYGFANLPSEPWHWSITGS
;
A
#
# COMPACT_ATOMS: atom_id res chain seq x y z
N MET A 1 1.47 -37.42 -8.04
CA MET A 1 1.14 -36.26 -7.17
C MET A 1 1.69 -35.00 -7.82
N MET A 2 0.88 -34.37 -8.68
CA MET A 2 1.18 -33.07 -9.28
C MET A 2 1.22 -32.02 -8.16
N ARG A 3 2.21 -31.13 -8.21
CA ARG A 3 2.28 -29.94 -7.36
C ARG A 3 0.91 -29.25 -7.39
N ARG A 4 0.14 -29.38 -6.30
CA ARG A 4 -0.90 -28.42 -6.00
C ARG A 4 -0.18 -27.08 -5.89
N SER A 5 -0.35 -26.24 -6.91
CA SER A 5 -0.48 -24.80 -6.79
C SER A 5 0.36 -24.18 -5.66
N LEU A 6 1.60 -23.83 -5.98
CA LEU A 6 2.31 -22.75 -5.28
C LEU A 6 1.76 -21.36 -5.70
N THR A 7 0.61 -21.31 -6.36
CA THR A 7 -0.22 -20.10 -6.40
C THR A 7 -0.37 -19.62 -4.96
N ALA A 8 0.03 -18.38 -4.71
CA ALA A 8 -0.15 -17.70 -3.45
C ALA A 8 -1.46 -18.15 -2.80
N THR A 9 -1.36 -18.75 -1.60
CA THR A 9 -2.54 -19.11 -0.81
C THR A 9 -3.51 -17.92 -0.81
N PRO A 10 -4.84 -18.11 -0.71
CA PRO A 10 -5.78 -16.99 -0.60
C PRO A 10 -5.41 -15.99 0.51
N GLY A 11 -4.59 -16.41 1.49
CA GLY A 11 -3.95 -15.58 2.51
C GLY A 11 -3.10 -14.42 1.95
N PRO A 12 -1.95 -14.65 1.28
CA PRO A 12 -1.10 -13.58 0.74
C PRO A 12 -1.82 -12.57 -0.16
N ALA A 13 -2.71 -13.00 -1.06
CA ALA A 13 -3.47 -12.09 -1.91
C ALA A 13 -4.42 -11.18 -1.09
N ARG A 14 -5.16 -11.76 -0.13
CA ARG A 14 -6.00 -10.98 0.81
C ARG A 14 -5.17 -10.06 1.71
N LEU A 15 -3.98 -10.48 2.14
CA LEU A 15 -3.06 -9.65 2.92
C LEU A 15 -2.53 -8.46 2.11
N ARG A 16 -2.27 -8.60 0.81
CA ARG A 16 -1.87 -7.48 -0.05
C ARG A 16 -2.99 -6.46 -0.26
N ILE A 17 -4.22 -6.91 -0.49
CA ILE A 17 -5.41 -6.03 -0.58
C ILE A 17 -5.62 -5.30 0.75
N SER A 18 -5.52 -6.03 1.87
CA SER A 18 -5.63 -5.45 3.22
C SER A 18 -4.50 -4.45 3.50
N LEU A 19 -3.27 -4.73 3.09
CA LEU A 19 -2.14 -3.82 3.23
C LEU A 19 -2.37 -2.51 2.47
N ALA A 20 -2.84 -2.57 1.22
CA ALA A 20 -3.12 -1.38 0.43
C ALA A 20 -4.22 -0.51 1.08
N ALA A 21 -5.31 -1.13 1.55
CA ALA A 21 -6.36 -0.43 2.29
C ALA A 21 -5.84 0.20 3.60
N GLN A 22 -5.00 -0.51 4.36
CA GLN A 22 -4.39 -0.02 5.60
C GLN A 22 -3.41 1.14 5.34
N GLN A 23 -2.63 1.08 4.26
CA GLN A 23 -1.72 2.17 3.85
C GLN A 23 -2.51 3.44 3.49
N ASN A 24 -3.59 3.30 2.72
CA ASN A 24 -4.50 4.41 2.41
C ASN A 24 -5.15 4.99 3.68
N GLY A 25 -5.56 4.12 4.61
CA GLY A 25 -6.08 4.53 5.92
C GLY A 25 -5.06 5.27 6.78
N CYS A 26 -3.80 4.81 6.80
CA CYS A 26 -2.70 5.46 7.52
C CYS A 26 -2.39 6.85 6.94
N ALA A 27 -2.37 6.99 5.61
CA ALA A 27 -2.19 8.27 4.93
C ALA A 27 -3.36 9.24 5.22
N SER A 28 -4.60 8.75 5.09
CA SER A 28 -5.80 9.55 5.38
C SER A 28 -5.84 10.00 6.85
N GLY A 29 -5.48 9.13 7.78
CA GLY A 29 -5.37 9.45 9.20
C GLY A 29 -4.31 10.52 9.51
N ALA A 30 -3.20 10.55 8.76
CA ALA A 30 -2.19 11.59 8.91
C ALA A 30 -2.73 12.98 8.50
N THR A 31 -3.54 13.04 7.44
CA THR A 31 -4.24 14.26 7.02
C THR A 31 -5.28 14.69 8.05
N GLU A 32 -6.02 13.75 8.64
CA GLU A 32 -6.99 14.03 9.72
C GLU A 32 -6.29 14.62 10.95
N VAL A 33 -5.15 14.05 11.38
CA VAL A 33 -4.35 14.58 12.49
C VAL A 33 -3.86 16.00 12.20
N THR A 34 -3.41 16.26 10.97
CA THR A 34 -2.98 17.60 10.55
C THR A 34 -4.12 18.61 10.62
N SER A 35 -5.29 18.23 10.12
CA SER A 35 -6.50 19.06 10.17
C SER A 35 -6.95 19.32 11.61
N ALA A 36 -6.87 18.31 12.49
CA ALA A 36 -7.20 18.46 13.90
C ALA A 36 -6.23 19.39 14.64
N ARG A 37 -4.94 19.36 14.31
CA ARG A 37 -3.94 20.33 14.84
C ARG A 37 -4.25 21.75 14.41
N ALA A 38 -4.59 21.97 13.14
CA ALA A 38 -4.99 23.28 12.64
C ALA A 38 -6.24 23.79 13.38
N ALA A 39 -7.24 22.93 13.60
CA ALA A 39 -8.45 23.27 14.34
C ALA A 39 -8.16 23.69 15.80
N ILE A 40 -7.19 23.05 16.47
CA ILE A 40 -6.75 23.48 17.81
C ILE A 40 -6.12 24.87 17.75
N ALA A 41 -5.24 25.13 16.78
CA ALA A 41 -4.61 26.44 16.61
C ALA A 41 -5.66 27.54 16.42
N THR A 42 -6.66 27.29 15.57
CA THR A 42 -7.81 28.19 15.38
C THR A 42 -8.62 28.38 16.65
N ALA A 43 -8.90 27.30 17.39
CA ALA A 43 -9.65 27.37 18.65
C ALA A 43 -8.90 28.14 19.75
N GLN A 44 -7.57 28.00 19.82
CA GLN A 44 -6.71 28.77 20.74
C GLN A 44 -6.73 30.26 20.40
N ALA A 45 -6.60 30.61 19.11
CA ALA A 45 -6.70 32.00 18.66
C ALA A 45 -8.08 32.60 19.00
N GLY A 46 -9.15 31.84 18.76
CA GLY A 46 -10.52 32.23 19.12
C GLY A 46 -10.71 32.42 20.63
N LEU A 47 -10.12 31.56 21.46
CA LEU A 47 -10.16 31.69 22.92
C LEU A 47 -9.45 32.96 23.39
N THR A 48 -8.26 33.26 22.85
CA THR A 48 -7.52 34.48 23.18
C THR A 48 -8.33 35.74 22.80
N ALA A 49 -8.91 35.75 21.59
CA ALA A 49 -9.76 36.86 21.15
C ALA A 49 -11.01 37.04 22.04
N ALA A 50 -11.67 35.94 22.40
CA ALA A 50 -12.85 35.97 23.27
C ALA A 50 -12.50 36.45 24.69
N ALA A 51 -11.35 36.05 25.23
CA ALA A 51 -10.88 36.50 26.55
C ALA A 51 -10.58 38.00 26.57
N ALA A 52 -9.94 38.52 25.52
CA ALA A 52 -9.71 39.95 25.36
C ALA A 52 -11.03 40.73 25.23
N ALA A 53 -11.99 40.22 24.45
CA ALA A 53 -13.30 40.84 24.28
C ALA A 53 -14.11 40.86 25.58
N ASP A 54 -14.11 39.76 26.36
CA ASP A 54 -14.76 39.69 27.66
C ASP A 54 -14.16 40.70 28.65
N THR A 55 -12.83 40.76 28.72
CA THR A 55 -12.11 41.73 29.57
C THR A 55 -12.50 43.16 29.19
N ALA A 56 -12.45 43.51 27.91
CA ALA A 56 -12.81 44.85 27.44
C ALA A 56 -14.29 45.18 27.68
N ALA A 57 -15.20 44.21 27.55
CA ALA A 57 -16.62 44.41 27.82
C ALA A 57 -16.89 44.65 29.31
N ARG A 58 -16.25 43.89 30.20
CA ARG A 58 -16.31 44.07 31.66
C ARG A 58 -15.79 45.44 32.07
N THR A 59 -14.65 45.88 31.55
CA THR A 59 -14.10 47.22 31.83
C THR A 59 -15.08 48.32 31.44
N ARG A 60 -15.70 48.24 30.25
CA ARG A 60 -16.71 49.23 29.82
C ARG A 60 -17.96 49.21 30.69
N TYR A 61 -18.38 48.04 31.16
CA TYR A 61 -19.50 47.92 32.08
C TYR A 61 -19.20 48.53 33.46
N LEU A 62 -17.99 48.30 34.00
CA LEU A 62 -17.54 48.92 35.25
C LEU A 62 -17.49 50.44 35.13
N ALA A 63 -16.91 50.97 34.04
CA ALA A 63 -16.87 52.41 33.78
C ALA A 63 -18.29 53.01 33.68
N ALA A 64 -19.21 52.34 32.98
CA ALA A 64 -20.60 52.79 32.90
C ALA A 64 -21.31 52.77 34.27
N THR A 65 -20.99 51.79 35.12
CA THR A 65 -21.51 51.70 36.50
C THR A 65 -20.99 52.87 37.36
N GLN A 66 -19.69 53.19 37.25
CA GLN A 66 -19.10 54.34 37.93
C GLN A 66 -19.70 55.67 37.43
N ALA A 67 -19.97 55.79 36.12
CA ALA A 67 -20.63 56.96 35.54
C ALA A 67 -22.04 57.17 36.09
N VAL A 68 -22.83 56.10 36.27
CA VAL A 68 -24.15 56.16 36.94
C VAL A 68 -24.00 56.66 38.38
N ALA A 69 -23.04 56.13 39.14
CA ALA A 69 -22.80 56.56 40.51
C ALA A 69 -22.39 58.04 40.58
N GLY A 70 -21.51 58.49 39.67
CA GLY A 70 -21.10 59.89 39.55
C GLY A 70 -22.26 60.82 39.20
N ALA A 71 -23.06 60.47 38.20
CA ALA A 71 -24.23 61.26 37.79
C ALA A 71 -25.26 61.40 38.92
N ARG A 72 -25.50 60.33 39.70
CA ARG A 72 -26.39 60.38 40.88
C ARG A 72 -25.85 61.33 41.96
N LYS A 73 -24.55 61.28 42.26
CA LYS A 73 -23.91 62.23 43.21
C LYS A 73 -24.06 63.68 42.74
N THR A 74 -23.84 63.95 41.46
CA THR A 74 -24.04 65.29 40.87
C THR A 74 -25.49 65.74 40.96
N MET A 75 -26.44 64.87 40.65
CA MET A 75 -27.88 65.16 40.77
C MET A 75 -28.24 65.58 42.20
N LEU A 76 -27.80 64.80 43.21
CA LEU A 76 -28.04 65.12 44.62
C LEU A 76 -27.42 66.46 45.03
N ARG A 77 -26.20 66.78 44.54
CA ARG A 77 -25.55 68.07 44.78
C ARG A 77 -26.35 69.23 44.19
N VAL A 78 -26.77 69.13 42.93
CA VAL A 78 -27.55 70.17 42.24
C VAL A 78 -28.93 70.38 42.90
N GLN A 79 -29.57 69.32 43.40
CA GLN A 79 -30.83 69.42 44.15
C GLN A 79 -30.70 70.20 45.46
N ARG A 80 -29.55 70.09 46.13
CA ARG A 80 -29.27 70.75 47.42
C ARG A 80 -28.71 72.17 47.26
N GLN A 81 -28.22 72.54 46.08
CA GLN A 81 -27.62 73.85 45.82
C GLN A 81 -28.64 75.00 45.97
N ARG A 82 -28.18 76.17 46.44
CA ARG A 82 -28.95 77.42 46.52
C ARG A 82 -28.23 78.56 45.77
N PRO A 83 -28.95 79.45 45.07
CA PRO A 83 -30.39 79.44 44.84
C PRO A 83 -30.84 78.24 43.99
N TYR A 84 -32.06 77.77 44.23
CA TYR A 84 -32.60 76.59 43.54
C TYR A 84 -32.80 76.88 42.04
N ARG A 85 -32.34 75.97 41.17
CA ARG A 85 -32.47 76.09 39.70
C ARG A 85 -33.08 74.82 39.11
N SER A 86 -34.38 74.85 38.85
CA SER A 86 -35.16 73.70 38.33
C SER A 86 -34.59 73.12 37.03
N ALA A 87 -34.16 73.98 36.09
CA ALA A 87 -33.55 73.55 34.83
C ALA A 87 -32.27 72.71 35.03
N ARG A 88 -31.42 73.07 35.99
CA ARG A 88 -30.19 72.30 36.30
C ARG A 88 -30.53 70.93 36.89
N VAL A 89 -31.55 70.85 37.74
CA VAL A 89 -32.04 69.60 38.30
C VAL A 89 -32.62 68.70 37.19
N ALA A 90 -33.41 69.25 36.27
CA ALA A 90 -33.96 68.52 35.13
C ALA A 90 -32.87 67.96 34.21
N HIS A 91 -31.83 68.76 33.92
CA HIS A 91 -30.67 68.30 33.15
C HIS A 91 -29.91 67.17 33.86
N ALA A 92 -29.67 67.30 35.18
CA ALA A 92 -29.00 66.26 35.95
C ALA A 92 -29.81 64.94 36.01
N LYS A 93 -31.13 65.00 36.13
CA LYS A 93 -32.01 63.81 36.04
C LYS A 93 -31.91 63.14 34.66
N SER A 94 -31.93 63.94 33.59
CA SER A 94 -31.79 63.44 32.22
C SER A 94 -30.42 62.78 32.00
N ALA A 95 -29.36 63.37 32.54
CA ALA A 95 -28.02 62.78 32.51
C ALA A 95 -27.98 61.41 33.22
N VAL A 96 -28.59 61.28 34.40
CA VAL A 96 -28.71 59.99 35.11
C VAL A 96 -29.45 58.94 34.26
N ALA A 97 -30.55 59.33 33.58
CA ALA A 97 -31.29 58.43 32.71
C ALA A 97 -30.44 57.93 31.53
N ILE A 98 -29.71 58.83 30.86
CA ILE A 98 -28.83 58.51 29.73
C ILE A 98 -27.73 57.52 30.15
N VAL A 99 -26.99 57.81 31.23
CA VAL A 99 -25.91 56.92 31.67
C VAL A 99 -26.43 55.57 32.19
N THR A 100 -27.65 55.53 32.74
CA THR A 100 -28.31 54.29 33.15
C THR A 100 -28.63 53.41 31.94
N LYS A 101 -29.17 53.98 30.85
CA LYS A 101 -29.42 53.26 29.59
C LYS A 101 -28.12 52.70 28.99
N THR A 102 -27.05 53.48 29.03
CA THR A 102 -25.71 53.04 28.61
C THR A 102 -25.22 51.88 29.47
N MET A 103 -25.34 51.96 30.80
CA MET A 103 -24.94 50.87 31.71
C MET A 103 -25.68 49.57 31.42
N ILE A 104 -27.01 49.61 31.21
CA ILE A 104 -27.81 48.43 30.86
C ILE A 104 -27.31 47.81 29.55
N THR A 105 -27.03 48.63 28.53
CA THR A 105 -26.48 48.16 27.25
C THR A 105 -25.11 47.50 27.45
N ARG A 106 -24.22 48.12 28.25
CA ARG A 106 -22.89 47.54 28.53
C ARG A 106 -22.98 46.25 29.34
N ARG A 107 -23.95 46.13 30.26
CA ARG A 107 -24.23 44.89 30.99
C ARG A 107 -24.59 43.76 30.03
N ALA A 108 -25.51 44.01 29.10
CA ALA A 108 -25.91 43.03 28.10
C ALA A 108 -24.73 42.61 27.20
N GLN A 109 -23.91 43.57 26.77
CA GLN A 109 -22.69 43.30 25.98
C GLN A 109 -21.67 42.47 26.77
N SER A 110 -21.46 42.75 28.06
CA SER A 110 -20.60 41.95 28.93
C SER A 110 -21.11 40.52 29.07
N GLY A 111 -22.43 40.33 29.22
CA GLY A 111 -23.03 39.00 29.25
C GLY A 111 -22.80 38.20 27.96
N LYS A 112 -22.96 38.84 26.79
CA LYS A 112 -22.67 38.21 25.49
C LYS A 112 -21.19 37.82 25.35
N ALA A 113 -20.27 38.68 25.79
CA ALA A 113 -18.84 38.39 25.72
C ALA A 113 -18.45 37.23 26.65
N THR A 114 -19.01 37.16 27.85
CA THR A 114 -18.80 36.02 28.76
C THR A 114 -19.34 34.72 28.16
N ALA A 115 -20.52 34.74 27.53
CA ALA A 115 -21.06 33.55 26.85
C ALA A 115 -20.15 33.10 25.69
N ALA A 116 -19.62 34.04 24.90
CA ALA A 116 -18.68 33.74 23.82
C ALA A 116 -17.36 33.15 24.35
N LEU A 117 -16.84 33.65 25.46
CA LEU A 117 -15.65 33.08 26.12
C LEU A 117 -15.89 31.64 26.58
N THR A 118 -17.05 31.36 27.19
CA THR A 118 -17.43 29.99 27.57
C THR A 118 -17.51 29.07 26.35
N ALA A 119 -18.17 29.51 25.27
CA ALA A 119 -18.26 28.75 24.03
C ALA A 119 -16.87 28.47 23.41
N ALA A 120 -15.96 29.45 23.45
CA ALA A 120 -14.59 29.27 22.96
C ALA A 120 -13.80 28.23 23.77
N ARG A 121 -13.96 28.21 25.10
CA ARG A 121 -13.36 27.18 25.98
C ARG A 121 -13.87 25.78 25.63
N THR A 122 -15.19 25.64 25.45
CA THR A 122 -15.80 24.37 25.02
C THR A 122 -15.30 23.95 23.64
N GLY A 123 -15.18 24.90 22.70
CA GLY A 123 -14.64 24.65 21.36
C GLY A 123 -13.20 24.11 21.39
N LEU A 124 -12.34 24.69 22.23
CA LEU A 124 -10.97 24.20 22.43
C LEU A 124 -10.92 22.80 23.04
N SER A 125 -11.78 22.51 24.02
CA SER A 125 -11.90 21.17 24.60
C SER A 125 -12.31 20.13 23.55
N ILE A 126 -13.32 20.42 22.72
CA ILE A 126 -13.77 19.55 21.63
C ILE A 126 -12.65 19.32 20.60
N ALA A 127 -11.94 20.38 20.19
CA ALA A 127 -10.83 20.28 19.26
C ALA A 127 -9.70 19.39 19.82
N THR A 128 -9.42 19.49 21.12
CA THR A 128 -8.43 18.67 21.81
C THR A 128 -8.82 17.19 21.82
N THR A 129 -10.07 16.87 22.17
CA THR A 129 -10.60 15.50 22.12
C THR A 129 -10.55 14.91 20.71
N ARG A 130 -10.89 15.71 19.69
CA ARG A 130 -10.79 15.30 18.28
C ARG A 130 -9.36 14.94 17.88
N LEU A 131 -8.37 15.76 18.25
CA LEU A 131 -6.96 15.44 17.98
C LEU A 131 -6.52 14.14 18.67
N ALA A 132 -6.90 13.94 19.93
CA ALA A 132 -6.56 12.72 20.66
C ALA A 132 -7.15 11.48 19.96
N GLY A 133 -8.42 11.54 19.56
CA GLY A 133 -9.09 10.46 18.82
C GLY A 133 -8.46 10.19 17.46
N ALA A 134 -8.21 11.24 16.66
CA ALA A 134 -7.55 11.11 15.35
C ALA A 134 -6.15 10.51 15.47
N THR A 135 -5.37 10.95 16.47
CA THR A 135 -4.02 10.44 16.73
C THR A 135 -4.04 8.96 17.13
N SER A 136 -4.98 8.55 17.97
CA SER A 136 -5.14 7.14 18.37
C SER A 136 -5.49 6.25 17.17
N ARG A 137 -6.50 6.65 16.38
CA ARG A 137 -6.89 5.93 15.14
C ARG A 137 -5.75 5.81 14.14
N TRP A 138 -5.03 6.90 13.91
CA TRP A 138 -3.87 6.94 13.03
C TRP A 138 -2.78 5.96 13.49
N LYS A 139 -2.39 6.00 14.78
CA LYS A 139 -1.39 5.08 15.35
C LYS A 139 -1.80 3.61 15.18
N THR A 140 -3.05 3.27 15.49
CA THR A 140 -3.56 1.89 15.35
C THR A 140 -3.52 1.43 13.89
N THR A 141 -3.97 2.27 12.97
CA THR A 141 -4.01 1.94 11.54
C THR A 141 -2.59 1.75 10.96
N CYS A 142 -1.67 2.63 11.30
CA CYS A 142 -0.28 2.53 10.85
C CYS A 142 0.48 1.38 11.53
N ALA A 143 0.13 1.00 12.78
CA ALA A 143 0.66 -0.21 13.41
C ALA A 143 0.17 -1.48 12.68
N ALA A 144 -1.09 -1.51 12.24
CA ALA A 144 -1.61 -2.62 11.44
C ALA A 144 -0.85 -2.81 10.11
N VAL A 145 -0.42 -1.72 9.46
CA VAL A 145 0.46 -1.78 8.28
C VAL A 145 1.74 -2.56 8.60
N LYS A 146 2.42 -2.22 9.69
CA LYS A 146 3.66 -2.91 10.12
C LYS A 146 3.42 -4.39 10.38
N VAL A 147 2.33 -4.74 11.07
CA VAL A 147 1.97 -6.13 11.37
C VAL A 147 1.65 -6.90 10.08
N THR A 148 0.88 -6.33 9.15
CA THR A 148 0.54 -6.97 7.87
C THR A 148 1.79 -7.13 7.00
N GLN A 149 2.68 -6.15 7.01
CA GLN A 149 3.95 -6.22 6.30
C GLN A 149 4.88 -7.29 6.90
N GLN A 150 4.94 -7.39 8.24
CA GLN A 150 5.61 -8.47 8.95
C GLN A 150 5.00 -9.84 8.65
N LYS A 151 3.68 -9.95 8.46
CA LYS A 151 3.04 -11.21 8.04
C LYS A 151 3.38 -11.58 6.59
N LEU A 152 3.54 -10.59 5.72
CA LEU A 152 3.99 -10.78 4.34
C LEU A 152 5.48 -11.14 4.25
N THR A 153 6.32 -10.66 5.18
CA THR A 153 7.75 -10.99 5.24
C THR A 153 8.08 -12.19 6.13
N GLY A 154 7.23 -12.48 7.13
CA GLY A 154 7.39 -13.48 8.17
C GLY A 154 6.76 -14.84 7.84
N THR A 155 6.08 -14.96 6.71
CA THR A 155 6.01 -16.25 6.01
C THR A 155 7.40 -16.55 5.45
N ALA A 156 8.18 -17.43 6.08
CA ALA A 156 9.48 -17.87 5.57
C ALA A 156 9.59 -19.41 5.53
N PRO A 157 10.42 -20.00 4.63
CA PRO A 157 11.25 -19.32 3.62
C PRO A 157 10.96 -19.79 2.19
N THR A 158 10.71 -18.86 1.26
CA THR A 158 10.78 -19.14 -0.18
C THR A 158 12.07 -19.85 -0.54
N ALA A 159 13.21 -19.53 0.09
CA ALA A 159 14.48 -20.22 -0.18
C ALA A 159 14.48 -21.71 0.21
N GLU A 160 13.93 -22.10 1.36
CA GLU A 160 13.88 -23.50 1.79
C GLU A 160 12.84 -24.29 1.00
N LEU A 161 11.67 -23.69 0.72
CA LEU A 161 10.67 -24.31 -0.14
C LEU A 161 11.16 -24.43 -1.59
N THR A 162 11.87 -23.44 -2.12
CA THR A 162 12.56 -23.51 -3.41
C THR A 162 13.64 -24.59 -3.39
N ALA A 163 14.43 -24.70 -2.31
CA ALA A 163 15.43 -25.75 -2.17
C ALA A 163 14.79 -27.15 -2.12
N ARG A 164 13.68 -27.32 -1.39
CA ARG A 164 12.90 -28.57 -1.34
C ARG A 164 12.26 -28.90 -2.69
N ALA A 165 11.69 -27.90 -3.39
CA ALA A 165 11.12 -28.08 -4.73
C ALA A 165 12.21 -28.45 -5.75
N ALA A 166 13.39 -27.85 -5.67
CA ALA A 166 14.54 -28.20 -6.50
C ALA A 166 15.04 -29.63 -6.19
N ALA A 167 15.06 -30.05 -4.93
CA ALA A 167 15.39 -31.42 -4.54
C ALA A 167 14.39 -32.44 -5.13
N ILE A 168 13.08 -32.20 -4.95
CA ILE A 168 12.03 -33.06 -5.53
C ILE A 168 12.16 -33.12 -7.05
N SER A 169 12.47 -32.01 -7.73
CA SER A 169 12.63 -32.00 -9.18
C SER A 169 13.81 -32.86 -9.63
N ARG A 170 14.94 -32.82 -8.91
CA ARG A 170 16.09 -33.71 -9.15
C ARG A 170 15.75 -35.17 -8.91
N ASP A 171 14.96 -35.48 -7.87
CA ASP A 171 14.50 -36.84 -7.59
C ASP A 171 13.58 -37.35 -8.71
N VAL A 172 12.66 -36.52 -9.20
CA VAL A 172 11.80 -36.84 -10.36
C VAL A 172 12.64 -37.11 -11.60
N VAL A 173 13.64 -36.27 -11.89
CA VAL A 173 14.57 -36.50 -13.03
C VAL A 173 15.27 -37.84 -12.89
N THR A 174 15.74 -38.17 -11.67
CA THR A 174 16.46 -39.43 -11.41
C THR A 174 15.57 -40.64 -11.62
N GLN A 175 14.35 -40.61 -11.07
CA GLN A 175 13.38 -41.68 -11.19
C GLN A 175 12.92 -41.87 -12.65
N VAL A 176 12.52 -40.78 -13.32
CA VAL A 176 12.08 -40.85 -14.73
C VAL A 176 13.20 -41.34 -15.62
N ARG A 177 14.43 -40.84 -15.48
CA ARG A 177 15.55 -41.24 -16.33
C ARG A 177 15.89 -42.72 -16.21
N ALA A 178 15.71 -43.32 -15.04
CA ALA A 178 16.01 -44.73 -14.82
C ALA A 178 15.07 -45.68 -15.60
N THR A 179 13.84 -45.25 -15.88
CA THR A 179 12.79 -46.11 -16.46
C THR A 179 12.20 -45.57 -17.77
N PHE A 180 12.62 -44.39 -18.22
CA PHE A 180 12.03 -43.72 -19.38
C PHE A 180 12.09 -44.56 -20.65
N THR A 181 10.95 -44.63 -21.33
CA THR A 181 10.81 -45.14 -22.69
C THR A 181 10.08 -44.12 -23.57
N THR A 182 10.15 -44.28 -24.89
CA THR A 182 9.42 -43.41 -25.82
C THR A 182 7.89 -43.49 -25.66
N ALA A 183 7.35 -44.56 -25.05
CA ALA A 183 5.93 -44.69 -24.75
C ALA A 183 5.45 -43.70 -23.65
N ASP A 184 6.39 -43.23 -22.81
CA ASP A 184 6.14 -42.25 -21.75
C ASP A 184 6.07 -40.81 -22.28
N ALA A 185 6.36 -40.61 -23.57
CA ALA A 185 6.21 -39.34 -24.25
C ALA A 185 4.83 -39.20 -24.91
N THR A 186 4.38 -37.97 -25.06
CA THR A 186 3.15 -37.60 -25.75
C THR A 186 3.31 -36.25 -26.43
N THR A 187 2.47 -35.93 -27.41
CA THR A 187 2.55 -34.70 -28.19
C THR A 187 1.49 -33.71 -27.73
N VAL A 188 1.93 -32.49 -27.42
CA VAL A 188 1.10 -31.33 -27.09
C VAL A 188 1.39 -30.25 -28.13
N TYR A 189 0.40 -29.91 -28.95
CA TYR A 189 0.55 -28.93 -30.04
C TYR A 189 1.79 -29.11 -30.92
N GLY A 190 2.09 -30.36 -31.28
CA GLY A 190 3.26 -30.71 -32.12
C GLY A 190 4.58 -30.82 -31.36
N ILE A 191 4.59 -30.58 -30.04
CA ILE A 191 5.78 -30.66 -29.20
C ILE A 191 5.70 -31.93 -28.36
N THR A 192 6.66 -32.82 -28.53
CA THR A 192 6.72 -34.08 -27.76
C THR A 192 7.29 -33.83 -26.37
N VAL A 193 6.57 -34.18 -25.31
CA VAL A 193 6.98 -34.02 -23.90
C VAL A 193 6.64 -35.30 -23.11
N HIS A 194 7.19 -35.44 -21.91
CA HIS A 194 6.82 -36.53 -21.02
C HIS A 194 5.36 -36.39 -20.55
N ARG A 195 4.63 -37.50 -20.44
CA ARG A 195 3.22 -37.51 -20.02
C ARG A 195 2.97 -36.80 -18.68
N SER A 196 3.92 -36.86 -17.75
CA SER A 196 3.82 -36.21 -16.43
C SER A 196 3.76 -34.67 -16.49
N VAL A 197 4.31 -34.05 -17.55
CA VAL A 197 4.29 -32.59 -17.72
C VAL A 197 3.28 -32.14 -18.78
N ALA A 198 2.73 -33.06 -19.59
CA ALA A 198 1.90 -32.74 -20.75
C ALA A 198 0.71 -31.83 -20.43
N PHE A 199 -0.03 -32.12 -19.35
CA PHE A 199 -1.18 -31.30 -18.96
C PHE A 199 -0.77 -29.88 -18.52
N ALA A 200 0.30 -29.76 -17.72
CA ALA A 200 0.79 -28.46 -17.27
C ALA A 200 1.35 -27.64 -18.44
N PHE A 201 2.03 -28.30 -19.38
CA PHE A 201 2.57 -27.68 -20.58
C PHE A 201 1.47 -27.20 -21.53
N GLN A 202 0.44 -28.02 -21.75
CA GLN A 202 -0.77 -27.67 -22.49
C GLN A 202 -1.42 -26.39 -21.93
N ARG A 203 -1.63 -26.36 -20.60
CA ARG A 203 -2.14 -25.19 -19.88
C ARG A 203 -1.27 -23.95 -20.07
N MET A 204 0.05 -24.09 -19.99
CA MET A 204 0.99 -22.98 -20.19
C MET A 204 0.87 -22.37 -21.60
N ILE A 205 0.73 -23.21 -22.63
CA ILE A 205 0.56 -22.72 -24.02
C ILE A 205 -0.80 -22.04 -24.20
N ASP A 206 -1.87 -22.62 -23.64
CA ASP A 206 -3.22 -22.06 -23.73
C ASP A 206 -3.33 -20.69 -23.07
N ASP A 207 -2.81 -20.57 -21.86
CA ASP A 207 -2.86 -19.34 -21.07
C ASP A 207 -1.98 -18.26 -21.74
N ALA A 208 -0.80 -18.61 -22.28
CA ALA A 208 0.02 -17.69 -23.08
C ALA A 208 -0.73 -17.19 -24.33
N LYS A 209 -1.41 -18.09 -25.04
CA LYS A 209 -2.19 -17.74 -26.23
C LYS A 209 -3.36 -16.82 -25.88
N ALA A 210 -4.02 -17.02 -24.74
CA ALA A 210 -5.08 -16.14 -24.25
C ALA A 210 -4.55 -14.70 -23.99
N ASP A 211 -3.30 -14.57 -23.57
CA ASP A 211 -2.59 -13.30 -23.39
C ASP A 211 -1.97 -12.75 -24.69
N GLY A 212 -2.27 -13.35 -25.84
CA GLY A 212 -1.77 -12.91 -27.16
C GLY A 212 -0.34 -13.36 -27.48
N ILE A 213 0.25 -14.24 -26.67
CA ILE A 213 1.58 -14.81 -26.87
C ILE A 213 1.47 -16.20 -27.50
N VAL A 214 1.82 -16.30 -28.79
CA VAL A 214 1.79 -17.58 -29.50
C VAL A 214 3.11 -18.33 -29.29
N LEU A 215 3.09 -19.29 -28.36
CA LEU A 215 4.23 -20.17 -28.06
C LEU A 215 4.20 -21.45 -28.90
N SER A 216 5.39 -21.92 -29.28
CA SER A 216 5.64 -23.24 -29.90
C SER A 216 7.05 -23.70 -29.55
N GLY A 217 7.62 -24.72 -30.19
CA GLY A 217 8.99 -25.14 -29.88
C GLY A 217 9.34 -26.59 -30.21
N GLY A 218 10.38 -27.08 -29.55
CA GLY A 218 10.84 -28.46 -29.60
C GLY A 218 10.93 -29.06 -28.19
N GLY A 219 10.71 -30.36 -28.06
CA GLY A 219 10.72 -31.06 -26.78
C GLY A 219 11.66 -32.27 -26.80
N PHE A 220 11.12 -33.46 -26.61
CA PHE A 220 11.85 -34.72 -26.55
C PHE A 220 12.79 -34.93 -27.75
N ARG A 221 14.01 -35.40 -27.49
CA ARG A 221 14.96 -35.85 -28.51
C ARG A 221 15.72 -37.08 -28.03
N THR A 222 16.05 -38.01 -28.92
CA THR A 222 16.75 -39.24 -28.53
C THR A 222 18.19 -38.96 -28.09
N ARG A 223 18.79 -39.90 -27.33
CA ARG A 223 20.22 -39.85 -26.99
C ARG A 223 21.12 -39.83 -28.22
N GLN A 224 20.75 -40.56 -29.27
CA GLN A 224 21.46 -40.54 -30.55
C GLN A 224 21.43 -39.14 -31.17
N ARG A 225 20.28 -38.47 -31.15
CA ARG A 225 20.16 -37.09 -31.59
C ARG A 225 21.02 -36.14 -30.75
N GLN A 226 21.13 -36.37 -29.44
CA GLN A 226 22.03 -35.60 -28.58
C GLN A 226 23.50 -35.74 -29.00
N ILE A 227 23.94 -36.95 -29.34
CA ILE A 227 25.30 -37.25 -29.82
C ILE A 227 25.57 -36.49 -31.13
N GLU A 228 24.63 -36.55 -32.08
CA GLU A 228 24.72 -35.81 -33.34
C GLU A 228 24.83 -34.31 -33.12
N LEU A 229 24.00 -33.74 -32.25
CA LEU A 229 24.04 -32.31 -31.95
C LEU A 229 25.38 -31.88 -31.37
N ARG A 230 26.02 -32.69 -30.54
CA ARG A 230 27.35 -32.37 -30.02
C ARG A 230 28.43 -32.37 -31.11
N LYS A 231 28.34 -33.28 -32.09
CA LYS A 231 29.22 -33.26 -33.27
C LYS A 231 28.99 -32.00 -34.11
N ILE A 232 27.72 -31.71 -34.43
CA ILE A 232 27.31 -30.54 -35.21
C ILE A 232 27.78 -29.25 -34.52
N ASN A 233 27.62 -29.16 -33.20
CA ASN A 233 27.96 -28.00 -32.41
C ASN A 233 29.45 -27.94 -32.01
N GLY A 234 30.29 -28.82 -32.59
CA GLY A 234 31.75 -28.73 -32.48
C GLY A 234 32.26 -28.89 -31.05
N CYS A 235 31.61 -29.72 -30.23
CA CYS A 235 32.12 -30.01 -28.90
C CYS A 235 33.48 -30.73 -28.99
N PRO A 236 34.49 -30.34 -28.19
CA PRO A 236 35.83 -30.96 -28.22
C PRO A 236 35.82 -32.47 -27.94
N ASP A 237 34.91 -32.92 -27.06
CA ASP A 237 34.62 -34.33 -26.81
C ASP A 237 33.11 -34.55 -26.65
N ILE A 238 32.62 -35.70 -27.10
CA ILE A 238 31.18 -36.00 -27.10
C ILE A 238 30.68 -36.39 -25.72
N SER A 239 31.51 -36.99 -24.87
CA SER A 239 31.07 -37.64 -23.63
C SER A 239 31.39 -36.86 -22.36
N THR A 240 32.38 -35.97 -22.39
CA THR A 240 32.96 -35.36 -21.19
C THR A 240 33.07 -33.85 -21.27
N ALA A 241 33.22 -33.26 -22.47
CA ALA A 241 33.40 -31.81 -22.58
C ALA A 241 32.18 -31.05 -22.04
N PRO A 242 32.34 -29.99 -21.24
CA PRO A 242 31.23 -29.23 -20.70
C PRO A 242 30.41 -28.59 -21.83
N ALA A 243 29.10 -28.42 -21.64
CA ALA A 243 28.21 -27.87 -22.68
C ALA A 243 28.70 -26.52 -23.22
N SER A 244 29.24 -25.67 -22.34
CA SER A 244 29.81 -24.35 -22.68
C SER A 244 31.04 -24.38 -23.58
N SER A 245 31.70 -25.53 -23.74
CA SER A 245 32.85 -25.68 -24.66
C SER A 245 32.44 -25.95 -26.11
N CYS A 246 31.16 -26.23 -26.35
CA CYS A 246 30.61 -26.38 -27.69
C CYS A 246 30.34 -24.99 -28.28
N ARG A 247 30.37 -24.87 -29.62
CA ARG A 247 30.00 -23.63 -30.34
C ARG A 247 28.58 -23.16 -29.99
N VAL A 248 27.66 -24.11 -29.87
CA VAL A 248 26.31 -23.92 -29.32
C VAL A 248 26.21 -24.80 -28.08
N PRO A 249 25.93 -24.24 -26.89
CA PRO A 249 25.80 -25.03 -25.67
C PRO A 249 24.91 -26.26 -25.86
N THR A 250 25.48 -27.44 -25.60
CA THR A 250 24.78 -28.71 -25.85
C THR A 250 25.10 -29.67 -24.71
N ALA A 251 24.09 -30.13 -23.99
CA ALA A 251 24.27 -31.05 -22.86
C ALA A 251 24.97 -32.37 -23.27
N ILE A 252 25.70 -32.97 -22.34
CA ILE A 252 26.35 -34.28 -22.52
C ILE A 252 25.24 -35.36 -22.71
N PRO A 253 25.41 -36.35 -23.62
CA PRO A 253 24.42 -37.39 -23.84
C PRO A 253 24.15 -38.22 -22.58
N GLY A 254 22.88 -38.47 -22.28
CA GLY A 254 22.43 -39.08 -21.04
C GLY A 254 22.21 -38.09 -19.89
N ARG A 255 22.55 -36.81 -20.07
CA ARG A 255 22.32 -35.75 -19.07
C ARG A 255 21.27 -34.73 -19.51
N SER A 256 20.89 -34.68 -20.79
CA SER A 256 19.89 -33.72 -21.25
C SER A 256 18.51 -34.10 -20.75
N LEU A 257 17.71 -33.11 -20.32
CA LEU A 257 16.30 -33.32 -19.97
C LEU A 257 15.40 -33.50 -21.20
N HIS A 258 15.83 -33.06 -22.38
CA HIS A 258 15.16 -33.40 -23.64
C HIS A 258 15.19 -34.91 -23.91
N GLU A 259 16.18 -35.65 -23.42
CA GLU A 259 16.27 -37.10 -23.60
C GLU A 259 15.19 -37.89 -22.85
N ILE A 260 14.46 -37.23 -21.95
CA ILE A 260 13.37 -37.82 -21.16
C ILE A 260 12.09 -36.98 -21.21
N GLY A 261 12.01 -36.02 -22.15
CA GLY A 261 10.82 -35.19 -22.37
C GLY A 261 10.47 -34.22 -21.24
N LEU A 262 11.40 -33.91 -20.33
CA LEU A 262 11.18 -32.99 -19.19
C LEU A 262 11.73 -31.57 -19.43
N ALA A 263 12.13 -31.27 -20.66
CA ALA A 263 12.53 -29.94 -21.11
C ALA A 263 11.96 -29.63 -22.50
N VAL A 264 11.80 -28.33 -22.75
CA VAL A 264 11.28 -27.75 -23.97
C VAL A 264 12.12 -26.53 -24.36
N ASP A 265 12.42 -26.42 -25.64
CA ASP A 265 13.02 -25.23 -26.26
C ASP A 265 11.88 -24.45 -26.93
N ILE A 266 11.48 -23.34 -26.31
CA ILE A 266 10.32 -22.54 -26.71
C ILE A 266 10.69 -21.48 -27.74
N THR A 267 9.77 -21.28 -28.67
CA THR A 267 9.76 -20.22 -29.68
C THR A 267 8.49 -19.39 -29.53
N SER A 268 8.52 -18.15 -30.00
CA SER A 268 7.34 -17.28 -30.04
C SER A 268 7.21 -16.67 -31.43
N GLY A 269 6.04 -16.81 -32.06
CA GLY A 269 5.82 -16.33 -33.43
C GLY A 269 6.81 -16.90 -34.46
N GLY A 270 7.21 -18.16 -34.29
CA GLY A 270 8.16 -18.87 -35.17
C GLY A 270 9.63 -18.51 -34.98
N LYS A 271 9.98 -17.70 -33.96
CA LYS A 271 11.36 -17.28 -33.68
C LYS A 271 11.84 -17.80 -32.32
N THR A 272 13.12 -18.17 -32.24
CA THR A 272 13.78 -18.50 -30.97
C THR A 272 13.67 -17.34 -30.00
N LEU A 273 13.37 -17.64 -28.73
CA LEU A 273 13.29 -16.63 -27.70
C LEU A 273 14.65 -15.97 -27.43
N THR A 274 14.62 -14.66 -27.26
CA THR A 274 15.72 -13.88 -26.68
C THR A 274 15.25 -13.26 -25.35
N ALA A 275 16.17 -12.82 -24.51
CA ALA A 275 15.84 -12.14 -23.25
C ALA A 275 14.96 -10.87 -23.42
N LYS A 276 14.86 -10.34 -24.64
CA LYS A 276 14.04 -9.17 -25.00
C LYS A 276 12.71 -9.53 -25.66
N SER A 277 12.45 -10.81 -25.93
CA SER A 277 11.24 -11.25 -26.62
C SER A 277 10.03 -11.19 -25.69
N ALA A 278 8.86 -10.79 -26.21
CA ALA A 278 7.62 -10.77 -25.44
C ALA A 278 7.27 -12.15 -24.85
N GLY A 279 7.49 -13.23 -25.62
CA GLY A 279 7.29 -14.60 -25.13
C GLY A 279 8.22 -14.98 -23.97
N PHE A 280 9.46 -14.48 -23.95
CA PHE A 280 10.36 -14.70 -22.81
C PHE A 280 9.89 -13.93 -21.57
N ALA A 281 9.45 -12.68 -21.75
CA ALA A 281 8.92 -11.88 -20.65
C ALA A 281 7.67 -12.53 -20.02
N TRP A 282 6.77 -13.09 -20.84
CA TRP A 282 5.60 -13.83 -20.38
C TRP A 282 6.01 -15.10 -19.62
N LEU A 283 6.86 -15.94 -20.20
CA LEU A 283 7.32 -17.17 -19.54
C LEU A 283 8.06 -16.88 -18.23
N LYS A 284 8.87 -15.81 -18.16
CA LYS A 284 9.56 -15.42 -16.93
C LYS A 284 8.60 -15.04 -15.81
N ALA A 285 7.41 -14.55 -16.14
CA ALA A 285 6.40 -14.18 -15.16
C ALA A 285 5.48 -15.35 -14.75
N HIS A 286 5.30 -16.36 -15.62
CA HIS A 286 4.23 -17.35 -15.46
C HIS A 286 4.65 -18.82 -15.54
N ALA A 287 5.82 -19.17 -16.11
CA ALA A 287 6.18 -20.56 -16.37
C ALA A 287 6.32 -21.41 -15.09
N ASP A 288 6.69 -20.76 -13.97
CA ASP A 288 6.81 -21.41 -12.66
C ASP A 288 5.45 -21.87 -12.11
N GLU A 289 4.35 -21.20 -12.47
CA GLU A 289 2.98 -21.62 -12.17
C GLU A 289 2.66 -23.00 -12.76
N TYR A 290 3.28 -23.34 -13.89
CA TYR A 290 3.14 -24.63 -14.60
C TYR A 290 4.28 -25.61 -14.29
N GLY A 291 5.21 -25.24 -13.41
CA GLY A 291 6.33 -26.09 -13.00
C GLY A 291 7.53 -26.08 -13.94
N PHE A 292 7.65 -25.08 -14.82
CA PHE A 292 8.82 -24.88 -15.67
C PHE A 292 9.69 -23.74 -15.14
N ALA A 293 11.01 -23.91 -15.25
CA ALA A 293 12.03 -22.94 -14.88
C ALA A 293 13.00 -22.76 -16.05
N ASN A 294 13.47 -21.53 -16.25
CA ASN A 294 14.41 -21.19 -17.31
C ASN A 294 15.85 -21.56 -16.94
N LEU A 295 16.62 -22.04 -17.91
CA LEU A 295 18.07 -22.05 -17.84
C LEU A 295 18.59 -20.63 -18.15
N PRO A 296 19.24 -19.91 -17.22
CA PRO A 296 19.52 -18.48 -17.38
C PRO A 296 20.39 -18.11 -18.60
N SER A 297 21.25 -19.01 -19.06
CA SER A 297 22.09 -18.82 -20.25
C SER A 297 21.33 -19.01 -21.57
N GLU A 298 20.13 -19.59 -21.54
CA GLU A 298 19.38 -19.98 -22.73
C GLU A 298 17.91 -19.52 -22.59
N PRO A 299 17.55 -18.31 -23.07
CA PRO A 299 16.19 -17.78 -22.94
C PRO A 299 15.08 -18.65 -23.55
N TRP A 300 15.43 -19.52 -24.50
CA TRP A 300 14.51 -20.48 -25.10
C TRP A 300 14.32 -21.75 -24.28
N HIS A 301 15.22 -22.09 -23.36
CA HIS A 301 15.22 -23.39 -22.69
C HIS A 301 14.47 -23.37 -21.36
N TRP A 302 13.47 -24.25 -21.22
CA TRP A 302 12.64 -24.37 -20.03
C TRP A 302 12.48 -25.84 -19.63
N SER A 303 12.66 -26.13 -18.35
CA SER A 303 12.58 -27.49 -17.82
C SER A 303 12.04 -27.52 -16.40
N ILE A 304 11.81 -28.71 -15.84
CA ILE A 304 11.34 -28.82 -14.44
C ILE A 304 12.41 -28.42 -13.40
N THR A 305 13.68 -28.21 -13.81
CA THR A 305 14.79 -27.83 -12.92
C THR A 305 15.43 -26.49 -13.26
N GLY A 306 15.30 -25.99 -14.49
CA GLY A 306 16.01 -24.78 -14.96
C GLY A 306 17.52 -24.97 -15.13
N SER A 307 17.97 -26.21 -15.36
CA SER A 307 19.39 -26.61 -15.44
C SER A 307 19.65 -27.68 -16.49
#